data_AF-A0A8H7PKE1-F1
#
_entry.id   AF-A0A8H7PKE1-F1
#
_cell.length_a   1.000
_cell.length_b   1.000
_cell.length_c   1.000
_cell.angle_alpha   90.00
_cell.angle_beta   90.00
_cell.angle_gamma   90.00
#
_symmetry.space_group_name_H-M   'P 1'
#
loop_
_entity.id
_entity.type
_entity.pdbx_description
1 polymer ?
#
loop_
_entity_poly.entity_id
_entity_poly.type
_entity_poly.pdbx_seq_one_letter_code
_entity_poly.pdbx_strand_id
1 'polypeptide(L)'
;MASLQGSIQNLPNIFSPTRRLLLQGDLYRVNSQTQSLNPNVAYLLEPRTYLLFNDMLIYCKVKGNNGLLHYKGTVDLRDMDVQIKQYQEATNLNVLELSSLHSMSDEWAANALVPIHMHTIRCSHPDEQQEWYNMLKKVLADTNKRLSTATQKGPKQTTTLSRTPTMTSLVSMSSTSTRSTKSTDDGYGTATTIRTPTTASVPFDLQSKPKRSHDIVVPPSPRGPPTLIGGVYGGGFGLGRS
;
A
#
# COMPACT_ATOMS: atom_id res chain seq x y z
N MET A 1 8.89 10.80 -7.07
CA MET A 1 9.62 9.89 -6.16
C MET A 1 10.51 10.66 -5.18
N ALA A 2 11.40 11.54 -5.64
CA ALA A 2 12.27 12.33 -4.75
C ALA A 2 11.49 13.17 -3.70
N SER A 3 10.35 13.75 -4.07
CA SER A 3 9.50 14.52 -3.15
C SER A 3 8.85 13.67 -2.04
N LEU A 4 8.59 12.38 -2.31
CA LEU A 4 7.87 11.49 -1.40
C LEU A 4 8.80 10.87 -0.34
N GLN A 5 10.10 10.77 -0.62
CA GLN A 5 11.08 10.32 0.37
C GLN A 5 11.28 11.33 1.50
N GLY A 6 11.16 12.63 1.21
CA GLY A 6 11.25 13.68 2.23
C GLY A 6 10.07 13.72 3.19
N SER A 7 8.90 13.17 2.80
CA SER A 7 7.68 13.21 3.59
C SER A 7 7.44 11.97 4.46
N ILE A 8 8.23 10.90 4.28
CA ILE A 8 8.09 9.64 5.03
C ILE A 8 9.30 9.42 5.94
N GLN A 9 9.06 9.47 7.25
CA GLN A 9 10.05 9.14 8.27
C GLN A 9 10.33 7.64 8.32
N ASN A 10 11.60 7.28 8.47
CA ASN A 10 12.09 5.90 8.63
C ASN A 10 11.79 4.99 7.44
N LEU A 11 11.65 5.57 6.23
CA LEU A 11 11.52 4.78 5.01
C LEU A 11 12.88 4.14 4.68
N PRO A 12 12.98 2.80 4.55
CA PRO A 12 14.21 2.16 4.09
C PRO A 12 14.55 2.62 2.66
N ASN A 13 15.80 2.43 2.23
CA ASN A 13 16.20 2.77 0.87
C ASN A 13 15.52 1.84 -0.15
N ILE A 14 14.35 2.25 -0.59
CA ILE A 14 13.52 1.58 -1.59
C ILE A 14 13.61 2.30 -2.95
N PHE A 15 14.68 3.06 -3.20
CA PHE A 15 14.80 3.76 -4.46
C PHE A 15 15.08 2.76 -5.59
N SER A 16 14.17 2.69 -6.55
CA SER A 16 14.40 2.05 -7.83
C SER A 16 13.93 3.01 -8.92
N PRO A 17 14.74 3.24 -9.98
CA PRO A 17 14.35 4.13 -11.08
C PRO A 17 13.13 3.61 -11.84
N THR A 18 12.82 2.31 -11.73
CA THR A 18 11.65 1.69 -12.36
C THR A 18 10.37 1.82 -11.52
N ARG A 19 10.48 2.21 -10.25
CA ARG A 19 9.36 2.23 -9.30
C ARG A 19 8.49 3.47 -9.49
N ARG A 20 7.19 3.27 -9.68
CA ARG A 20 6.19 4.32 -9.90
C ARG A 20 5.05 4.19 -8.90
N LEU A 21 4.69 5.29 -8.26
CA LEU A 21 3.48 5.38 -7.44
C LEU A 21 2.26 5.33 -8.37
N LEU A 22 1.31 4.45 -8.07
CA LEU A 22 0.10 4.24 -8.87
C LEU A 22 -1.15 4.72 -8.16
N LEU A 23 -1.27 4.42 -6.86
CA LEU A 23 -2.43 4.80 -6.07
C LEU A 23 -1.99 5.17 -4.65
N GLN A 24 -2.66 6.15 -4.07
CA GLN A 24 -2.48 6.57 -2.68
C GLN A 24 -3.86 6.77 -2.06
N GLY A 25 -4.03 6.34 -0.81
CA GLY A 25 -5.29 6.50 -0.09
C GLY A 25 -5.16 6.20 1.39
N ASP A 26 -6.05 6.79 2.19
CA ASP A 26 -6.12 6.59 3.63
C ASP A 26 -7.15 5.50 3.95
N LEU A 27 -6.64 4.33 4.34
CA LEU A 27 -7.44 3.15 4.61
C LEU A 27 -7.19 2.65 6.04
N TYR A 28 -7.83 1.54 6.40
CA TYR A 28 -7.65 0.93 7.71
C TYR A 28 -6.96 -0.41 7.57
N ARG A 29 -5.86 -0.61 8.31
CA ARG A 29 -5.30 -1.94 8.51
C ARG A 29 -6.18 -2.70 9.50
N VAL A 30 -6.54 -3.91 9.16
CA VAL A 30 -7.27 -4.83 10.04
C VAL A 30 -6.25 -5.74 10.72
N ASN A 31 -6.20 -5.73 12.05
CA ASN A 31 -5.29 -6.61 12.78
C ASN A 31 -5.87 -8.03 12.88
N SER A 32 -5.19 -9.00 12.28
CA SER A 32 -5.60 -10.41 12.30
C SER A 32 -5.49 -11.06 13.68
N GLN A 33 -4.66 -10.54 14.59
CA GLN A 33 -4.53 -11.09 15.95
C GLN A 33 -5.82 -10.94 16.76
N THR A 34 -6.62 -9.91 16.48
CA THR A 34 -7.89 -9.68 17.17
C THR A 34 -9.05 -10.53 16.65
N GLN A 35 -8.90 -11.21 15.51
CA GLN A 35 -9.95 -12.08 14.93
C GLN A 35 -10.19 -13.36 15.76
N SER A 36 -9.15 -13.87 16.44
CA SER A 36 -9.19 -15.18 17.09
C SER A 36 -10.05 -15.24 18.36
N LEU A 37 -10.33 -14.12 19.02
CA LEU A 37 -10.93 -14.13 20.36
C LEU A 37 -12.43 -13.89 20.38
N ASN A 38 -13.02 -13.30 19.32
CA ASN A 38 -14.47 -13.14 19.24
C ASN A 38 -14.90 -12.72 17.81
N PRO A 39 -15.77 -13.48 17.12
CA PRO A 39 -16.29 -13.10 15.80
C PRO A 39 -17.15 -11.82 15.84
N ASN A 40 -17.62 -11.39 17.02
CA ASN A 40 -18.38 -10.15 17.23
C ASN A 40 -17.52 -8.96 17.68
N VAL A 41 -16.21 -9.12 17.87
CA VAL A 41 -15.36 -7.99 18.29
C VAL A 41 -15.05 -7.10 17.10
N ALA A 42 -15.39 -5.83 17.26
CA ALA A 42 -15.01 -4.76 16.35
C ALA A 42 -13.54 -4.89 15.99
N TYR A 43 -13.27 -5.17 14.72
CA TYR A 43 -11.93 -5.18 14.17
C TYR A 43 -11.16 -3.96 14.66
N LEU A 44 -10.00 -4.15 15.28
CA LEU A 44 -9.15 -3.02 15.63
C LEU A 44 -8.66 -2.40 14.32
N LEU A 45 -9.32 -1.34 13.90
CA LEU A 45 -9.01 -0.60 12.69
C LEU A 45 -7.89 0.38 13.01
N GLU A 46 -6.73 0.16 12.39
CA GLU A 46 -5.63 1.12 12.49
C GLU A 46 -5.63 2.01 11.24
N PRO A 47 -5.87 3.33 11.35
CA PRO A 47 -5.74 4.24 10.22
C PRO A 47 -4.31 4.22 9.66
N ARG A 48 -4.18 4.05 8.35
CA ARG A 48 -2.92 4.02 7.62
C ARG A 48 -3.07 4.67 6.25
N THR A 49 -2.05 5.43 5.85
CA THR A 49 -1.91 5.89 4.47
C THR A 49 -1.20 4.80 3.68
N TYR A 50 -1.86 4.27 2.66
CA TYR A 50 -1.33 3.26 1.75
C TYR A 50 -0.79 3.91 0.48
N LEU A 51 0.35 3.41 0.02
CA LEU A 51 1.06 3.86 -1.17
C LEU A 51 1.34 2.63 -2.04
N LEU A 52 0.54 2.47 -3.09
CA LEU A 52 0.66 1.37 -4.03
C LEU A 52 1.64 1.72 -5.13
N PHE A 53 2.71 0.95 -5.23
CA PHE A 53 3.67 0.99 -6.32
C PHE A 53 3.43 -0.17 -7.29
N ASN A 54 4.14 -0.16 -8.41
CA ASN A 54 4.04 -1.20 -9.43
C ASN A 54 4.59 -2.59 -9.01
N ASP A 55 5.24 -2.70 -7.86
CA ASP A 55 5.86 -3.95 -7.37
C ASP A 55 5.74 -4.15 -5.85
N MET A 56 5.23 -3.16 -5.11
CA MET A 56 5.09 -3.23 -3.65
C MET A 56 3.97 -2.30 -3.16
N LEU A 57 3.46 -2.60 -1.98
CA LEU A 57 2.50 -1.77 -1.25
C LEU A 57 3.12 -1.32 0.07
N ILE A 58 3.20 -0.01 0.29
CA ILE A 58 3.73 0.56 1.53
C ILE A 58 2.59 1.11 2.36
N TYR A 59 2.67 0.96 3.68
CA TYR A 59 1.71 1.56 4.60
C TYR A 59 2.41 2.37 5.68
N CYS A 60 1.87 3.55 5.92
CA CYS A 60 2.41 4.54 6.85
C CYS A 60 1.35 4.93 7.88
N LYS A 61 1.78 5.36 9.06
CA LYS A 61 0.93 6.00 10.07
C LYS A 61 1.17 7.51 10.02
N VAL A 62 0.12 8.31 9.92
CA VAL A 62 0.22 9.77 10.07
C VAL A 62 0.64 10.08 11.51
N LYS A 63 1.72 10.84 11.69
CA LYS A 63 2.27 11.19 13.01
C LYS A 63 2.09 12.69 13.27
N GLY A 64 1.25 13.03 14.25
CA GLY A 64 0.98 14.43 14.62
C GLY A 64 0.14 15.18 13.59
N ASN A 65 0.04 16.50 13.77
CA ASN A 65 -0.81 17.38 12.95
C ASN A 65 -0.10 17.94 11.70
N ASN A 66 1.19 17.66 11.54
CA ASN A 66 2.00 18.18 10.43
C ASN A 66 1.88 17.33 9.16
N GLY A 67 1.01 16.31 9.14
CA GLY A 67 0.82 15.42 7.99
C GLY A 67 2.03 14.52 7.71
N LEU A 68 2.98 14.40 8.64
CA LEU A 68 4.19 13.63 8.41
C LEU A 68 3.90 12.13 8.49
N LEU A 69 4.33 11.39 7.47
CA LEU A 69 4.08 9.96 7.39
C LEU A 69 5.19 9.20 8.10
N HIS A 70 4.85 8.26 8.97
CA HIS A 70 5.78 7.35 9.62
C HIS A 70 5.66 5.96 8.99
N TYR A 71 6.72 5.49 8.33
CA TYR A 71 6.78 4.16 7.75
C TYR A 71 6.46 3.08 8.80
N LYS A 72 5.57 2.13 8.45
CA LYS A 72 5.20 1.00 9.32
C LYS A 72 5.53 -0.35 8.71
N GLY A 73 5.49 -0.46 7.40
CA GLY A 73 5.90 -1.69 6.73
C GLY A 73 5.65 -1.61 5.24
N THR A 74 6.03 -2.70 4.58
CA THR A 74 5.84 -2.93 3.16
C THR A 74 5.29 -4.33 2.96
N VAL A 75 4.50 -4.49 1.92
CA VAL A 75 4.01 -5.77 1.41
C VAL A 75 4.61 -5.92 0.02
N ASP A 76 5.35 -6.99 -0.19
CA ASP A 76 5.86 -7.36 -1.49
C ASP A 76 4.72 -7.97 -2.31
N LEU A 77 4.49 -7.48 -3.53
CA LEU A 77 3.36 -7.93 -4.35
C LEU A 77 3.72 -9.12 -5.25
N ARG A 78 4.97 -9.59 -5.21
CA ARG A 78 5.37 -10.82 -5.91
C ARG A 78 4.63 -12.01 -5.33
N ASP A 79 4.08 -12.84 -6.22
CA ASP A 79 3.37 -14.08 -5.86
C ASP A 79 2.24 -13.88 -4.83
N MET A 80 1.59 -12.71 -4.82
CA MET A 80 0.39 -12.47 -4.01
C MET A 80 -0.89 -12.57 -4.83
N ASP A 81 -1.99 -12.87 -4.13
CA ASP A 81 -3.36 -12.75 -4.62
C ASP A 81 -4.12 -11.68 -3.82
N VAL A 82 -5.18 -11.13 -4.41
CA VAL A 82 -6.06 -10.16 -3.76
C VAL A 82 -7.51 -10.62 -3.88
N GLN A 83 -8.22 -10.63 -2.75
CA GLN A 83 -9.61 -11.06 -2.68
C GLN A 83 -10.46 -10.05 -1.93
N ILE A 84 -11.69 -9.86 -2.41
CA ILE A 84 -12.74 -9.16 -1.66
C ILE A 84 -13.33 -10.15 -0.67
N LYS A 85 -13.29 -9.82 0.63
CA LYS A 85 -13.94 -10.64 1.67
C LYS A 85 -15.32 -10.08 1.97
N GLN A 86 -16.31 -10.96 1.91
CA GLN A 86 -17.66 -10.68 2.40
C GLN A 86 -17.83 -11.41 3.73
N TYR A 87 -18.18 -10.68 4.78
CA TYR A 87 -18.47 -11.28 6.09
C TYR A 87 -19.99 -11.47 6.20
N GLN A 88 -20.43 -12.71 6.42
CA GLN A 88 -21.86 -13.07 6.44
C GLN A 88 -22.66 -12.41 7.57
N GLU A 89 -22.02 -12.02 8.67
CA GLU A 89 -22.72 -11.64 9.90
C GLU A 89 -22.46 -10.20 10.38
N ALA A 90 -21.57 -9.45 9.71
CA ALA A 90 -21.20 -8.10 10.14
C ALA A 90 -21.33 -7.09 8.98
N THR A 91 -22.26 -6.14 9.15
CA THR A 91 -22.33 -4.82 8.48
C THR A 91 -21.36 -4.61 7.31
N ASN A 92 -21.77 -4.83 6.06
CA ASN A 92 -21.12 -4.42 4.80
C ASN A 92 -19.67 -3.91 4.94
N LEU A 93 -18.76 -4.82 5.34
CA LEU A 93 -17.36 -4.46 5.56
C LEU A 93 -16.66 -4.48 4.20
N ASN A 94 -16.27 -3.32 3.71
CA ASN A 94 -15.54 -3.15 2.45
C ASN A 94 -14.07 -3.61 2.61
N VAL A 95 -13.85 -4.91 2.77
CA VAL A 95 -12.54 -5.51 3.11
C VAL A 95 -11.86 -6.16 1.92
N LEU A 96 -10.56 -5.91 1.80
CA LEU A 96 -9.63 -6.55 0.89
C LEU A 96 -8.62 -7.38 1.68
N GLU A 97 -8.34 -8.58 1.21
CA GLU A 97 -7.32 -9.45 1.79
C GLU A 97 -6.26 -9.73 0.73
N LEU A 98 -5.00 -9.50 1.08
CA LEU A 98 -3.83 -9.92 0.31
C LEU A 98 -3.23 -11.14 0.97
N SER A 99 -3.03 -12.21 0.20
CA SER A 99 -2.47 -13.48 0.66
C SER A 99 -1.37 -13.95 -0.28
N SER A 100 -0.29 -14.50 0.29
CA SER A 100 0.78 -15.12 -0.51
C SER A 100 0.26 -16.39 -1.17
N LEU A 101 0.46 -16.54 -2.47
CA LEU A 101 0.20 -17.77 -3.24
C LEU A 101 1.17 -18.88 -2.85
N HIS A 102 2.41 -18.53 -2.50
CA HIS A 102 3.36 -19.45 -1.88
C HIS A 102 3.06 -19.57 -0.38
N SER A 103 1.95 -20.24 -0.05
CA SER A 103 1.85 -20.96 1.22
C SER A 103 2.70 -22.21 1.05
N MET A 104 3.83 -22.27 1.76
CA MET A 104 4.89 -23.25 1.59
C MET A 104 4.38 -24.68 1.33
N SER A 105 4.89 -25.28 0.26
CA SER A 105 4.73 -26.69 -0.09
C SER A 105 5.55 -27.65 0.77
N ASP A 106 6.12 -27.19 1.88
CA ASP A 106 6.95 -28.03 2.75
C ASP A 106 6.20 -28.28 4.06
N GLU A 107 6.29 -29.53 4.52
CA GLU A 107 5.61 -30.19 5.66
C GLU A 107 5.51 -29.39 6.98
N TRP A 108 6.16 -28.22 7.09
CA TRP A 108 5.99 -27.26 8.17
C TRP A 108 4.66 -26.48 8.16
N ALA A 109 4.02 -26.30 7.01
CA ALA A 109 2.77 -25.54 6.91
C ALA A 109 1.56 -26.27 7.52
N ALA A 110 1.60 -27.61 7.60
CA ALA A 110 0.50 -28.41 8.16
C ALA A 110 0.26 -28.17 9.66
N ASN A 111 1.27 -27.67 10.39
CA ASN A 111 1.15 -27.31 11.80
C ASN A 111 0.98 -25.79 12.04
N ALA A 112 1.12 -24.97 11.00
CA ALA A 112 0.94 -23.52 11.10
C ALA A 112 -0.49 -23.15 10.69
N LEU A 113 -1.37 -22.97 11.68
CA LEU A 113 -2.79 -22.61 11.53
C LEU A 113 -3.08 -21.28 10.78
N VAL A 114 -2.06 -20.55 10.30
CA VAL A 114 -2.24 -19.23 9.68
C VAL A 114 -1.25 -19.05 8.50
N PRO A 115 -1.72 -18.63 7.30
CA PRO A 115 -0.84 -18.20 6.22
C PRO A 115 0.17 -17.17 6.71
N ILE A 116 1.45 -17.43 6.50
CA ILE A 116 2.57 -16.69 7.12
C ILE A 116 2.55 -15.19 6.76
N HIS A 117 1.89 -14.82 5.65
CA HIS A 117 1.75 -13.43 5.22
C HIS A 117 0.33 -13.16 4.69
N MET A 118 -0.56 -12.78 5.61
CA MET A 118 -1.88 -12.24 5.29
C MET A 118 -1.94 -10.76 5.66
N HIS A 119 -2.37 -9.91 4.74
CA HIS A 119 -2.52 -8.48 4.98
C HIS A 119 -3.94 -8.04 4.63
N THR A 120 -4.71 -7.64 5.64
CA THR A 120 -6.11 -7.27 5.49
C THR A 120 -6.29 -5.76 5.58
N ILE A 121 -6.99 -5.19 4.61
CA ILE A 121 -7.24 -3.76 4.44
C ILE A 121 -8.75 -3.54 4.43
N ARG A 122 -9.24 -2.56 5.17
CA ARG A 122 -10.63 -2.11 5.10
C ARG A 122 -10.69 -0.73 4.47
N CYS A 123 -11.54 -0.59 3.46
CA CYS A 123 -11.89 0.67 2.82
C CYS A 123 -13.09 1.32 3.53
N SER A 124 -13.23 2.62 3.34
CA SER A 124 -14.35 3.40 3.89
C SER A 124 -15.62 3.17 3.07
N HIS A 125 -15.49 3.07 1.75
CA HIS A 125 -16.60 2.97 0.80
C HIS A 125 -16.45 1.77 -0.17
N PRO A 126 -17.55 1.24 -0.71
CA PRO A 126 -17.49 0.15 -1.69
C PRO A 126 -16.84 0.57 -3.00
N ASP A 127 -17.02 1.81 -3.44
CA ASP A 127 -16.38 2.33 -4.66
C ASP A 127 -14.85 2.40 -4.49
N GLU A 128 -14.40 2.87 -3.32
CA GLU A 128 -12.98 2.87 -2.95
C GLU A 128 -12.42 1.44 -2.90
N GLN A 129 -13.16 0.48 -2.33
CA GLN A 129 -12.77 -0.92 -2.34
C GLN A 129 -12.61 -1.46 -3.77
N GLN A 130 -13.55 -1.15 -4.66
CA GLN A 130 -13.51 -1.61 -6.04
C GLN A 130 -12.35 -0.99 -6.82
N GLU A 131 -12.08 0.30 -6.62
CA GLU A 131 -10.93 1.00 -7.19
C GLU A 131 -9.61 0.33 -6.77
N TRP A 132 -9.43 0.13 -5.45
CA TRP A 132 -8.25 -0.51 -4.89
C TRP A 132 -8.09 -1.96 -5.37
N TYR A 133 -9.18 -2.73 -5.39
CA TYR A 133 -9.18 -4.11 -5.88
C TYR A 133 -8.76 -4.18 -7.36
N ASN A 134 -9.35 -3.35 -8.21
CA ASN A 134 -9.03 -3.31 -9.64
C ASN A 134 -7.57 -2.94 -9.88
N MET A 135 -7.06 -1.95 -9.14
CA MET A 135 -5.67 -1.51 -9.26
C MET A 135 -4.69 -2.58 -8.77
N LEU A 136 -4.93 -3.17 -7.59
CA LEU A 136 -4.11 -4.25 -7.05
C LEU A 136 -4.09 -5.45 -7.99
N LYS A 137 -5.25 -5.89 -8.48
CA LYS A 137 -5.37 -7.02 -9.41
C LYS A 137 -4.56 -6.79 -10.69
N LYS A 138 -4.61 -5.57 -11.24
CA LYS A 138 -3.80 -5.18 -12.40
C LYS A 138 -2.30 -5.23 -12.10
N VAL A 139 -1.86 -4.67 -10.97
CA VAL A 139 -0.45 -4.65 -10.56
C VAL A 139 0.09 -6.06 -10.31
N LEU A 140 -0.69 -6.92 -9.65
CA LEU A 140 -0.33 -8.31 -9.39
C LEU A 140 -0.17 -9.09 -10.71
N ALA A 141 -1.11 -8.94 -11.64
CA ALA A 141 -1.02 -9.56 -12.97
C ALA A 141 0.23 -9.08 -13.74
N ASP A 142 0.51 -7.78 -13.74
CA ASP A 142 1.69 -7.21 -14.39
C ASP A 142 3.01 -7.67 -13.74
N THR A 143 3.04 -7.78 -12.41
CA THR A 143 4.20 -8.25 -11.64
C THR A 143 4.50 -9.72 -11.95
N ASN A 144 3.48 -10.58 -11.90
CA ASN A 144 3.62 -12.01 -12.19
C ASN A 144 4.02 -12.27 -13.65
N LYS A 145 3.51 -11.47 -14.60
CA LYS A 145 3.94 -11.52 -16.00
C LYS A 145 5.41 -11.16 -16.18
N ARG A 146 5.93 -10.19 -15.43
CA ARG A 146 7.36 -9.82 -15.50
C ARG A 146 8.24 -10.93 -14.96
N LEU A 147 7.82 -11.58 -13.88
CA LEU A 147 8.55 -12.70 -13.28
C LEU A 147 8.68 -13.88 -14.27
N SER A 148 7.60 -14.26 -14.96
CA SER A 148 7.65 -15.36 -15.93
C SER A 148 8.55 -15.06 -17.13
N THR A 149 8.60 -13.81 -17.61
CA THR A 149 9.49 -13.41 -18.72
C THR A 149 10.96 -13.29 -18.32
N ALA A 150 11.26 -12.98 -17.06
CA ALA A 150 12.63 -12.88 -16.57
C ALA A 150 13.32 -14.24 -16.53
N THR A 151 12.60 -15.30 -16.14
CA THR A 151 13.13 -16.67 -16.03
C THR A 151 13.47 -17.29 -17.40
N GLN A 152 12.84 -16.84 -18.49
CA GLN A 152 13.10 -17.39 -19.83
C GLN A 152 14.30 -16.76 -20.55
N LYS A 153 14.83 -15.63 -20.10
CA LYS A 153 16.12 -15.09 -20.60
C LYS A 153 17.27 -15.72 -19.83
N GLY A 154 17.45 -17.02 -20.01
CA GLY A 154 18.70 -17.68 -19.65
C GLY A 154 19.90 -16.94 -20.27
N PRO A 155 21.11 -17.04 -19.68
CA PRO A 155 22.29 -16.43 -20.23
C PRO A 155 22.41 -16.91 -21.67
N LYS A 156 22.28 -15.98 -22.64
CA LYS A 156 22.75 -16.24 -24.00
C LYS A 156 24.21 -16.60 -23.82
N GLN A 157 24.50 -17.91 -23.87
CA GLN A 157 25.84 -18.43 -24.06
C GLN A 157 26.31 -17.76 -25.35
N THR A 158 27.02 -16.65 -25.17
CA THR A 158 27.75 -16.04 -26.25
C THR A 158 28.87 -17.03 -26.47
N THR A 159 28.74 -17.83 -27.51
CA THR A 159 29.75 -18.75 -28.00
C THR A 159 30.95 -17.92 -28.44
N THR A 160 31.73 -17.42 -27.49
CA THR A 160 33.09 -16.98 -27.74
C THR A 160 33.91 -18.24 -27.97
N LEU A 161 33.94 -18.66 -29.24
CA LEU A 161 35.02 -19.49 -29.74
C LEU A 161 36.33 -18.76 -29.43
N SER A 162 37.06 -19.29 -28.46
CA SER A 162 38.43 -18.94 -28.14
C SER A 162 39.32 -19.20 -29.36
N ARG A 163 39.49 -18.18 -30.20
CA ARG A 163 40.64 -18.07 -31.10
C ARG A 163 41.77 -17.40 -30.33
N THR A 164 42.85 -18.15 -30.18
CA THR A 164 44.16 -17.74 -29.71
C THR A 164 44.65 -16.46 -30.40
N PRO A 165 45.13 -15.44 -29.67
CA PRO A 165 45.89 -14.36 -30.28
C PRO A 165 47.37 -14.78 -30.37
N THR A 166 47.80 -15.11 -31.59
CA THR A 166 49.23 -15.14 -31.96
C THR A 166 49.75 -13.70 -31.94
N MET A 167 50.80 -13.47 -31.17
CA MET A 167 51.58 -12.23 -31.12
C MET A 167 52.08 -11.82 -32.50
N THR A 168 51.76 -10.62 -32.97
CA THR A 168 52.68 -9.83 -33.82
C THR A 168 52.26 -8.36 -33.95
N SER A 169 53.21 -7.51 -33.56
CA SER A 169 53.60 -6.20 -34.12
C SER A 169 52.66 -4.99 -34.21
N LEU A 170 53.20 -3.91 -33.63
CA LEU A 170 53.07 -2.48 -33.92
C LEU A 170 52.75 -2.16 -35.39
N VAL A 171 51.77 -1.28 -35.65
CA VAL A 171 51.87 -0.08 -36.53
C VAL A 171 50.72 0.88 -36.18
N SER A 172 51.08 2.14 -35.93
CA SER A 172 50.17 3.28 -35.87
C SER A 172 49.73 3.68 -37.28
N MET A 173 48.43 3.91 -37.52
CA MET A 173 48.01 4.82 -38.61
C MET A 173 46.72 5.55 -38.27
N SER A 174 46.84 6.87 -38.29
CA SER A 174 45.79 7.88 -38.31
C SER A 174 44.93 7.74 -39.57
N SER A 175 43.62 7.96 -39.46
CA SER A 175 42.83 8.51 -40.57
C SER A 175 41.58 9.21 -40.07
N THR A 176 41.62 10.53 -40.19
CA THR A 176 40.49 11.44 -40.38
C THR A 176 39.55 10.94 -41.49
N SER A 177 38.23 11.00 -41.27
CA SER A 177 37.32 11.40 -42.33
C SER A 177 35.96 11.91 -41.81
N THR A 178 35.55 12.99 -42.46
CA THR A 178 34.36 13.82 -42.35
C THR A 178 33.13 13.21 -43.04
N ARG A 179 31.91 13.38 -42.49
CA ARG A 179 30.65 13.51 -43.25
C ARG A 179 29.52 14.05 -42.36
N SER A 180 29.17 15.34 -42.42
CA SER A 180 28.23 16.04 -43.32
C SER A 180 26.74 15.71 -43.16
N THR A 181 26.02 16.70 -42.61
CA THR A 181 24.70 17.27 -42.99
C THR A 181 23.47 16.37 -43.11
N LYS A 182 22.41 16.71 -42.36
CA LYS A 182 21.18 17.26 -42.98
C LYS A 182 20.33 18.05 -41.97
N SER A 183 20.06 19.29 -42.33
CA SER A 183 19.11 20.22 -41.73
C SER A 183 17.66 19.85 -42.09
N THR A 184 16.73 20.18 -41.20
CA THR A 184 15.40 20.64 -41.61
C THR A 184 14.96 21.69 -40.60
N ASP A 185 15.09 22.92 -41.08
CA ASP A 185 14.63 24.18 -40.51
C ASP A 185 13.24 24.52 -41.12
N ASP A 186 12.61 25.54 -40.56
CA ASP A 186 11.36 26.21 -40.95
C ASP A 186 10.06 25.48 -40.50
N GLY A 187 9.28 26.03 -39.55
CA GLY A 187 8.76 27.41 -39.51
C GLY A 187 7.42 27.41 -40.27
N TYR A 188 6.27 27.58 -39.64
CA TYR A 188 5.49 28.81 -39.37
C TYR A 188 4.30 28.33 -38.50
N GLY A 189 3.88 28.93 -37.39
CA GLY A 189 3.57 30.35 -37.20
C GLY A 189 2.06 30.57 -37.37
N THR A 190 1.26 30.34 -36.32
CA THR A 190 -0.03 31.04 -36.14
C THR A 190 -0.33 31.27 -34.66
N ALA A 191 -0.56 32.55 -34.36
CA ALA A 191 -0.90 33.13 -33.07
C ALA A 191 -2.35 32.81 -32.65
N THR A 192 -2.79 33.45 -31.55
CA THR A 192 -4.18 33.59 -31.04
C THR A 192 -4.46 32.64 -29.87
N THR A 193 -4.81 33.01 -28.63
CA THR A 193 -5.14 34.29 -28.01
C THR A 193 -5.04 34.12 -26.49
N ILE A 194 -4.50 35.13 -25.82
CA ILE A 194 -4.52 35.28 -24.36
C ILE A 194 -5.93 35.71 -23.95
N ARG A 195 -6.58 34.95 -23.06
CA ARG A 195 -7.76 35.39 -22.31
C ARG A 195 -7.65 34.97 -20.85
N THR A 196 -7.41 35.97 -20.00
CA THR A 196 -7.83 36.04 -18.59
C THR A 196 -8.34 37.48 -18.40
N PRO A 197 -9.07 37.82 -17.33
CA PRO A 197 -10.06 37.08 -16.54
C PRO A 197 -11.42 37.83 -16.53
N THR A 198 -12.56 37.13 -16.41
CA THR A 198 -13.84 37.81 -16.14
C THR A 198 -14.39 37.37 -14.81
N THR A 199 -14.22 38.28 -13.85
CA THR A 199 -14.91 38.42 -12.58
C THR A 199 -16.42 38.33 -12.77
N ALA A 200 -17.03 37.26 -12.26
CA ALA A 200 -18.47 37.22 -12.01
C ALA A 200 -18.67 37.27 -10.49
N SER A 201 -18.97 38.47 -10.01
CA SER A 201 -19.47 38.75 -8.68
C SER A 201 -20.83 38.08 -8.49
N VAL A 202 -20.86 37.03 -7.68
CA VAL A 202 -22.11 36.46 -7.16
C VAL A 202 -22.44 37.19 -5.86
N PRO A 203 -23.63 37.82 -5.72
CA PRO A 203 -24.04 38.39 -4.45
C PRO A 203 -24.27 37.25 -3.45
N PHE A 204 -23.43 37.20 -2.42
CA PHE A 204 -23.59 36.33 -1.27
C PHE A 204 -24.66 36.95 -0.37
N ASP A 205 -25.88 36.41 -0.47
CA ASP A 205 -27.00 36.84 0.36
C ASP A 205 -26.83 36.28 1.78
N LEU A 206 -26.44 37.18 2.69
CA LEU A 206 -26.51 37.00 4.13
C LEU A 206 -27.97 37.10 4.55
N GLN A 207 -28.66 35.96 4.73
CA GLN A 207 -29.72 35.82 5.73
C GLN A 207 -30.30 34.39 5.77
N SER A 208 -29.79 33.56 6.69
CA SER A 208 -30.67 32.64 7.41
C SER A 208 -30.16 32.38 8.83
N LYS A 209 -31.04 32.70 9.76
CA LYS A 209 -30.90 32.62 11.21
C LYS A 209 -30.63 31.17 11.66
N PRO A 210 -29.75 30.92 12.64
CA PRO A 210 -29.78 29.66 13.37
C PRO A 210 -31.06 29.62 14.22
N LYS A 211 -32.04 28.83 13.78
CA LYS A 211 -33.25 28.53 14.56
C LYS A 211 -32.96 27.34 15.46
N ARG A 212 -33.07 27.60 16.76
CA ARG A 212 -33.52 26.71 17.83
C ARG A 212 -32.63 25.52 18.20
N SER A 213 -31.94 25.72 19.31
CA SER A 213 -31.65 24.72 20.33
C SER A 213 -32.86 23.81 20.57
N HIS A 214 -32.73 22.53 20.24
CA HIS A 214 -33.52 21.50 20.87
C HIS A 214 -32.68 20.92 22.01
N ASP A 215 -33.11 21.22 23.23
CA ASP A 215 -32.68 20.53 24.43
C ASP A 215 -32.87 19.03 24.23
N ILE A 216 -31.76 18.30 24.12
CA ILE A 216 -31.77 16.85 24.22
C ILE A 216 -31.92 16.56 25.72
N VAL A 217 -33.16 16.29 26.12
CA VAL A 217 -33.47 15.67 27.41
C VAL A 217 -32.81 14.30 27.42
N VAL A 218 -31.69 14.19 28.13
CA VAL A 218 -31.02 12.91 28.42
C VAL A 218 -31.91 12.16 29.40
N PRO A 219 -32.45 10.98 29.06
CA PRO A 219 -33.16 10.16 30.03
C PRO A 219 -32.17 9.64 31.09
N PRO A 220 -32.54 9.62 32.39
CA PRO A 220 -31.68 9.10 33.43
C PRO A 220 -31.42 7.61 33.21
N SER A 221 -30.16 7.20 33.20
CA SER A 221 -29.76 5.80 33.10
C SER A 221 -30.37 4.97 34.24
N PRO A 222 -30.84 3.74 33.95
CA PRO A 222 -31.33 2.84 34.98
C PRO A 222 -30.19 2.48 35.93
N ARG A 223 -30.40 2.76 37.23
CA ARG A 223 -29.51 2.31 38.31
C ARG A 223 -29.50 0.79 38.31
N GLY A 224 -28.37 0.19 37.93
CA GLY A 224 -28.13 -1.23 38.11
C GLY A 224 -28.15 -1.63 39.59
N PRO A 225 -28.48 -2.90 39.90
CA PRO A 225 -28.58 -3.38 41.27
C PRO A 225 -27.22 -3.39 41.98
N PRO A 226 -27.21 -3.21 43.31
CA PRO A 226 -25.99 -3.19 44.12
C PRO A 226 -25.27 -4.53 44.05
N THR A 227 -24.00 -4.51 43.65
CA THR A 227 -23.10 -5.66 43.76
C THR A 227 -22.81 -5.90 45.25
N LEU A 228 -23.27 -7.04 45.77
CA LEU A 228 -22.91 -7.53 47.09
C LEU A 228 -21.42 -7.86 47.10
N ILE A 229 -20.65 -7.07 47.85
CA ILE A 229 -19.28 -7.42 48.26
C ILE A 229 -19.42 -8.41 49.42
N GLY A 230 -19.33 -9.70 49.10
CA GLY A 230 -18.97 -10.77 50.01
C GLY A 230 -17.97 -11.65 49.28
N GLY A 231 -16.91 -12.19 49.86
CA GLY A 231 -16.49 -12.26 51.24
C GLY A 231 -15.18 -13.04 51.24
N VAL A 232 -14.38 -12.78 52.26
CA VAL A 232 -13.13 -13.44 52.63
C VAL A 232 -13.27 -14.97 52.58
N TYR A 233 -12.38 -15.66 51.85
CA TYR A 233 -11.90 -16.98 52.27
C TYR A 233 -10.42 -17.13 51.91
N GLY A 234 -9.62 -17.34 52.95
CA GLY A 234 -8.24 -17.75 52.88
C GLY A 234 -8.08 -19.28 52.77
N GLY A 235 -6.82 -19.67 52.55
CA GLY A 235 -6.34 -21.05 52.44
C GLY A 235 -5.30 -21.08 51.32
N GLY A 236 -3.99 -21.17 51.54
CA GLY A 236 -3.29 -22.03 52.50
C GLY A 236 -2.91 -23.34 51.80
N PHE A 237 -1.66 -23.80 51.99
CA PHE A 237 -1.00 -25.00 51.44
C PHE A 237 -0.37 -24.84 50.04
N GLY A 238 0.86 -25.25 49.78
CA GLY A 238 1.85 -25.94 50.60
C GLY A 238 3.13 -26.16 49.80
N LEU A 239 4.27 -26.02 50.47
CA LEU A 239 5.60 -26.35 49.98
C LEU A 239 5.74 -27.86 49.74
N GLY A 240 6.43 -28.24 48.66
CA GLY A 240 6.85 -29.61 48.41
C GLY A 240 8.09 -29.62 47.52
N ARG A 241 9.25 -29.33 48.10
CA ARG A 241 10.57 -29.66 47.55
C ARG A 241 11.05 -30.94 48.22
N SER A 242 11.36 -31.96 47.44
CA SER A 242 12.43 -32.96 47.66
C SER A 242 12.64 -33.67 46.33
#